data_AF-A0A6A3K1J4-F1
#
_entry.id   AF-A0A6A3K1J4-F1
#
_cell.length_a   1.000
_cell.length_b   1.000
_cell.length_c   1.000
_cell.angle_alpha   90.00
_cell.angle_beta   90.00
_cell.angle_gamma   90.00
#
_symmetry.space_group_name_H-M   'P 1'
#
loop_
_entity.id
_entity.type
_entity.pdbx_description
1 polymer ?
#
loop_
_entity_poly.entity_id
_entity_poly.type
_entity_poly.pdbx_seq_one_letter_code
_entity_poly.pdbx_strand_id
1 'polypeptide(L)'
;MYPDYALTKFGTDTPYLIEERFVDMWCSQIQSVTVYIADGSCQSNTDGMTSFVATISVDNQATLVKYSDAFCGSVNTSTSVDNVGNDTFGANCVWGSTCSSSDASSCSKRFSVGGLGGSRSMASKAVMVYDDNYCDEPPVQLVVTNQMACSSPVSPTCSATSTGANTVYEDYTCIDDVAAFAAFQFGNAPYLIVENFVNGTKCGTQQSAVVYRADEGCYYNVVDGTSFRIFPNVGGSVTIATYPTSSCNDYEADYVTVGAKYLNTDECFNGMLRLHANMTGLLSPVKQTPSTEIDYKAREEIMFPGWLWEPAPRRVFESS
;
A
#
# COMPACT_ATOMS: atom_id res chain seq x y z
N MET A 1 -23.84 0.37 -1.38
CA MET A 1 -23.02 0.73 -2.56
C MET A 1 -23.10 -0.43 -3.56
N TYR A 2 -22.95 -0.25 -4.88
CA TYR A 2 -23.17 -1.34 -5.86
C TYR A 2 -22.44 -2.68 -5.54
N PRO A 3 -21.23 -2.66 -4.95
CA PRO A 3 -20.57 -3.87 -4.45
C PRO A 3 -21.38 -4.63 -3.38
N ASP A 4 -21.95 -3.94 -2.39
CA ASP A 4 -22.79 -4.55 -1.35
C ASP A 4 -24.04 -5.20 -1.96
N TYR A 5 -24.65 -4.52 -2.94
CA TYR A 5 -25.82 -5.05 -3.63
C TYR A 5 -25.47 -6.29 -4.45
N ALA A 6 -24.36 -6.26 -5.19
CA ALA A 6 -23.86 -7.43 -5.91
C ALA A 6 -23.56 -8.59 -4.95
N LEU A 7 -22.92 -8.32 -3.81
CA LEU A 7 -22.63 -9.33 -2.79
C LEU A 7 -23.91 -10.00 -2.28
N THR A 8 -24.98 -9.24 -2.01
CA THR A 8 -26.26 -9.82 -1.58
C THR A 8 -26.96 -10.67 -2.64
N LYS A 9 -26.66 -10.46 -3.93
CA LYS A 9 -27.32 -11.15 -5.05
C LYS A 9 -26.54 -12.36 -5.54
N PHE A 10 -25.23 -12.22 -5.69
CA PHE A 10 -24.35 -13.25 -6.23
C PHE A 10 -23.70 -14.10 -5.11
N GLY A 11 -23.80 -13.64 -3.87
CA GLY A 11 -23.20 -14.29 -2.72
C GLY A 11 -21.70 -14.03 -2.62
N THR A 12 -21.10 -14.61 -1.60
CA THR A 12 -19.65 -14.50 -1.35
C THR A 12 -18.83 -15.34 -2.29
N ASP A 13 -19.39 -16.36 -2.94
CA ASP A 13 -18.60 -17.44 -3.56
C ASP A 13 -18.69 -17.48 -5.09
N THR A 14 -19.48 -16.59 -5.70
CA THR A 14 -19.65 -16.50 -7.14
C THR A 14 -18.87 -15.31 -7.68
N PRO A 15 -17.75 -15.50 -8.39
CA PRO A 15 -16.96 -14.39 -8.89
C PRO A 15 -17.78 -13.51 -9.83
N TYR A 16 -17.72 -12.19 -9.62
CA TYR A 16 -18.41 -11.22 -10.47
C TYR A 16 -17.55 -9.98 -10.73
N LEU A 17 -17.79 -9.37 -11.90
CA LEU A 17 -17.20 -8.11 -12.36
C LEU A 17 -18.31 -7.07 -12.49
N ILE A 18 -18.13 -5.89 -11.90
CA ILE A 18 -19.03 -4.75 -11.99
C ILE A 18 -18.44 -3.76 -13.00
N GLU A 19 -19.16 -3.46 -14.08
CA GLU A 19 -18.87 -2.37 -15.02
C GLU A 19 -19.80 -1.19 -14.69
N GLU A 20 -19.24 -0.10 -14.19
CA GLU A 20 -19.92 1.18 -14.05
C GLU A 20 -19.64 2.03 -15.28
N ARG A 21 -20.69 2.50 -15.96
CA ARG A 21 -20.59 3.44 -17.07
C ARG A 21 -21.02 4.82 -16.63
N PHE A 22 -20.33 5.83 -17.14
CA PHE A 22 -20.60 7.21 -16.80
C PHE A 22 -20.92 8.05 -18.03
N VAL A 23 -21.72 9.09 -17.80
CA VAL A 23 -22.10 10.06 -18.84
C VAL A 23 -20.91 10.92 -19.21
N ASP A 24 -20.10 11.31 -18.22
CA ASP A 24 -18.95 12.19 -18.36
C ASP A 24 -17.62 11.44 -18.40
N MET A 25 -16.56 12.12 -18.85
CA MET A 25 -15.20 11.56 -18.92
C MET A 25 -14.47 11.49 -17.57
N TRP A 26 -15.04 12.07 -16.51
CA TRP A 26 -14.43 12.12 -15.17
C TRP A 26 -15.04 11.10 -14.21
N CYS A 27 -15.96 10.27 -14.72
CA CYS A 27 -16.69 9.29 -13.93
C CYS A 27 -17.39 9.92 -12.71
N SER A 28 -18.02 11.07 -12.94
CA SER A 28 -18.72 11.86 -11.92
C SER A 28 -20.19 11.49 -11.82
N GLN A 29 -20.82 11.18 -12.96
CA GLN A 29 -22.24 10.86 -13.06
C GLN A 29 -22.45 9.49 -13.67
N ILE A 30 -22.96 8.57 -12.86
CA ILE A 30 -23.23 7.21 -13.29
C ILE A 30 -24.42 7.17 -14.27
N GLN A 31 -24.25 6.44 -15.35
CA GLN A 31 -25.24 6.21 -16.37
C GLN A 31 -25.88 4.83 -16.22
N SER A 32 -25.05 3.80 -16.04
CA SER A 32 -25.51 2.43 -15.85
C SER A 32 -24.48 1.61 -15.07
N VAL A 33 -24.96 0.56 -14.40
CA VAL A 33 -24.13 -0.42 -13.72
C VAL A 33 -24.56 -1.80 -14.19
N THR A 34 -23.61 -2.59 -14.65
CA THR A 34 -23.85 -3.99 -15.04
C THR A 34 -22.92 -4.89 -14.24
N VAL A 35 -23.47 -5.98 -13.71
CA VAL A 35 -22.69 -7.01 -13.02
C VAL A 35 -22.65 -8.26 -13.88
N TYR A 36 -21.46 -8.75 -14.18
CA TYR A 36 -21.20 -9.93 -14.98
C TYR A 36 -20.69 -11.04 -14.07
N ILE A 37 -21.26 -12.24 -14.18
CA ILE A 37 -20.67 -13.44 -13.59
C ILE A 37 -19.35 -13.69 -14.32
N ALA A 38 -18.27 -13.84 -13.55
CA ALA A 38 -16.91 -13.93 -14.06
C ALA A 38 -16.30 -15.32 -13.85
N ASP A 39 -17.06 -16.34 -14.27
CA ASP A 39 -16.67 -17.75 -14.18
C ASP A 39 -15.93 -18.25 -15.43
N GLY A 40 -15.80 -17.40 -16.46
CA GLY A 40 -15.23 -17.73 -17.77
C GLY A 40 -16.13 -18.56 -18.67
N SER A 41 -17.38 -18.81 -18.28
CA SER A 41 -18.38 -19.43 -19.15
C SER A 41 -18.96 -18.41 -20.12
N CYS A 42 -19.42 -18.87 -21.28
CA CYS A 42 -20.23 -18.06 -22.17
C CYS A 42 -21.62 -17.86 -21.58
N GLN A 43 -22.04 -16.60 -21.42
CA GLN A 43 -23.33 -16.22 -20.86
C GLN A 43 -24.12 -15.43 -21.92
N SER A 44 -25.30 -15.90 -22.28
CA SER A 44 -26.21 -15.16 -23.17
C SER A 44 -26.86 -14.00 -22.40
N ASN A 45 -26.92 -12.82 -23.00
CA ASN A 45 -27.64 -11.68 -22.44
C ASN A 45 -29.15 -11.92 -22.50
N THR A 46 -29.90 -11.14 -21.70
CA THR A 46 -31.37 -11.22 -21.63
C THR A 46 -32.06 -10.81 -22.94
N ASP A 47 -31.34 -10.19 -23.87
CA ASP A 47 -31.84 -9.87 -25.21
C ASP A 47 -31.91 -11.10 -26.13
N GLY A 48 -31.29 -12.21 -25.76
CA GLY A 48 -31.20 -13.43 -26.57
C GLY A 48 -30.40 -13.28 -27.86
N MET A 49 -29.71 -12.15 -28.06
CA MET A 49 -28.99 -11.81 -29.29
C MET A 49 -27.49 -11.63 -29.05
N THR A 50 -27.10 -11.18 -27.86
CA THR A 50 -25.70 -10.92 -27.51
C THR A 50 -25.26 -11.83 -26.37
N SER A 51 -23.95 -11.94 -26.16
CA SER A 51 -23.39 -12.73 -25.08
C SER A 51 -22.12 -12.10 -24.53
N PHE A 52 -21.66 -12.59 -23.39
CA PHE A 52 -20.41 -12.16 -22.79
C PHE A 52 -19.66 -13.34 -22.17
N VAL A 53 -18.35 -13.16 -22.08
CA VAL A 53 -17.46 -13.95 -21.23
C VAL A 53 -16.74 -12.95 -20.34
N ALA A 54 -16.90 -13.09 -19.03
CA ALA A 54 -16.08 -12.39 -18.06
C ALA A 54 -15.17 -13.40 -17.36
N THR A 55 -13.90 -13.07 -17.23
CA THR A 55 -12.94 -13.85 -16.43
C THR A 55 -12.30 -12.94 -15.41
N ILE A 56 -12.00 -13.49 -14.25
CA ILE A 56 -11.06 -12.88 -13.32
C ILE A 56 -9.92 -13.88 -13.15
N SER A 57 -8.74 -13.47 -13.58
CA SER A 57 -7.49 -14.21 -13.46
C SER A 57 -6.97 -14.15 -12.02
N VAL A 58 -6.04 -15.06 -11.73
CA VAL A 58 -5.33 -15.16 -10.45
C VAL A 58 -4.51 -13.90 -10.13
N ASP A 59 -4.03 -13.21 -11.17
CA ASP A 59 -3.21 -11.99 -11.06
C ASP A 59 -4.02 -10.69 -10.88
N ASN A 60 -5.26 -10.76 -10.39
CA ASN A 60 -6.19 -9.62 -10.32
C ASN A 60 -6.44 -8.93 -11.68
N GLN A 61 -6.24 -9.64 -12.79
CA GLN A 61 -6.62 -9.16 -14.12
C GLN A 61 -8.04 -9.65 -14.43
N ALA A 62 -8.96 -8.76 -14.79
CA ALA A 62 -10.25 -9.14 -15.31
C ALA A 62 -10.31 -8.92 -16.81
N THR A 63 -10.88 -9.88 -17.53
CA THR A 63 -11.24 -9.68 -18.93
C THR A 63 -12.75 -9.71 -19.07
N LEU A 64 -13.27 -8.81 -19.90
CA LEU A 64 -14.67 -8.76 -20.29
C LEU A 64 -14.72 -8.73 -21.81
N VAL A 65 -15.17 -9.84 -22.40
CA VAL A 65 -15.40 -9.96 -23.83
C VAL A 65 -16.91 -9.98 -24.06
N LYS A 66 -17.38 -9.07 -24.92
CA LYS A 66 -18.78 -9.02 -25.37
C LYS A 66 -18.83 -9.47 -26.82
N TYR A 67 -19.87 -10.22 -27.15
CA TYR A 67 -20.06 -10.83 -28.45
C TYR A 67 -21.36 -10.32 -29.06
N SER A 68 -21.36 -10.18 -30.39
CA SER A 68 -22.53 -9.74 -31.15
C SER A 68 -23.53 -10.87 -31.45
N ASP A 69 -23.24 -12.09 -31.00
CA ASP A 69 -24.15 -13.24 -31.03
C ASP A 69 -24.35 -13.81 -29.62
N ALA A 70 -25.33 -14.70 -29.46
CA ALA A 70 -25.70 -15.30 -28.18
C ALA A 70 -24.80 -16.46 -27.71
N PHE A 71 -23.82 -16.87 -28.53
CA PHE A 71 -23.04 -18.11 -28.37
C PHE A 71 -21.53 -17.87 -28.26
N CYS A 72 -21.11 -16.63 -27.99
CA CYS A 72 -19.73 -16.22 -27.89
C CYS A 72 -18.86 -16.55 -29.13
N GLY A 73 -19.43 -16.51 -30.33
CA GLY A 73 -18.72 -16.80 -31.58
C GLY A 73 -18.01 -15.59 -32.20
N SER A 74 -18.63 -14.43 -32.12
CA SER A 74 -18.27 -13.21 -32.86
C SER A 74 -17.98 -12.08 -31.88
N VAL A 75 -16.70 -11.83 -31.63
CA VAL A 75 -16.26 -10.78 -30.70
C VAL A 75 -16.71 -9.42 -31.20
N ASN A 76 -17.45 -8.71 -30.36
CA ASN A 76 -17.85 -7.32 -30.61
C ASN A 76 -16.85 -6.36 -29.95
N THR A 77 -16.60 -6.55 -28.65
CA THR A 77 -15.65 -5.73 -27.88
C THR A 77 -14.93 -6.60 -26.86
N SER A 78 -13.67 -6.29 -26.59
CA SER A 78 -12.88 -6.91 -25.54
C SER A 78 -12.27 -5.82 -24.67
N THR A 79 -12.33 -5.99 -23.36
CA THR A 79 -11.73 -5.10 -22.38
C THR A 79 -10.92 -5.95 -21.42
N SER A 80 -9.63 -5.65 -21.29
CA SER A 80 -8.79 -6.19 -20.22
C SER A 80 -8.55 -5.09 -19.20
N VAL A 81 -8.64 -5.44 -17.93
CA VAL A 81 -8.43 -4.52 -16.82
C VAL A 81 -7.46 -5.21 -15.86
N ASP A 82 -6.34 -4.55 -15.58
CA ASP A 82 -5.36 -5.03 -14.61
C ASP A 82 -5.70 -4.49 -13.21
N ASN A 83 -5.28 -5.20 -12.17
CA ASN A 83 -5.42 -4.80 -10.76
C ASN A 83 -6.86 -4.59 -10.25
N VAL A 84 -7.83 -5.33 -10.78
CA VAL A 84 -9.26 -5.17 -10.47
C VAL A 84 -9.61 -5.49 -9.01
N GLY A 85 -8.72 -6.21 -8.30
CA GLY A 85 -8.83 -6.56 -6.88
C GLY A 85 -8.03 -5.65 -5.92
N ASN A 86 -7.23 -4.69 -6.42
CA ASN A 86 -6.69 -3.66 -5.54
C ASN A 86 -7.82 -2.66 -5.32
N ASP A 87 -8.38 -2.67 -4.11
CA ASP A 87 -9.59 -1.95 -3.69
C ASP A 87 -9.40 -0.42 -3.65
N THR A 88 -8.73 0.14 -4.65
CA THR A 88 -8.97 1.51 -5.05
C THR A 88 -10.41 1.59 -5.51
N PHE A 89 -11.29 1.97 -4.59
CA PHE A 89 -12.34 2.93 -4.88
C PHE A 89 -11.74 4.10 -5.68
N GLY A 90 -11.58 3.96 -7.01
CA GLY A 90 -11.27 5.07 -7.90
C GLY A 90 -10.14 4.99 -8.93
N ALA A 91 -9.29 3.95 -9.03
CA ALA A 91 -8.18 3.97 -10.00
C ALA A 91 -8.50 3.14 -11.26
N ASN A 92 -8.77 3.67 -12.45
CA ASN A 92 -8.85 5.02 -12.97
C ASN A 92 -10.13 5.09 -13.82
N CYS A 93 -10.72 6.26 -13.97
CA CYS A 93 -11.78 6.44 -14.96
C CYS A 93 -11.22 6.09 -16.34
N VAL A 94 -11.59 4.94 -16.92
CA VAL A 94 -11.03 4.47 -18.19
C VAL A 94 -11.72 5.22 -19.31
N TRP A 95 -10.96 6.06 -20.03
CA TRP A 95 -11.47 6.83 -21.17
C TRP A 95 -11.55 5.96 -22.43
N GLY A 96 -12.70 6.00 -23.12
CA GLY A 96 -12.80 5.44 -24.47
C GLY A 96 -12.11 6.34 -25.49
N SER A 97 -11.43 5.76 -26.49
CA SER A 97 -10.75 6.51 -27.56
C SER A 97 -11.70 7.26 -28.52
N THR A 98 -13.01 7.13 -28.35
CA THR A 98 -14.05 7.73 -29.20
C THR A 98 -14.81 8.87 -28.51
N CYS A 99 -14.25 9.46 -27.45
CA CYS A 99 -14.81 10.63 -26.79
C CYS A 99 -14.66 11.89 -27.68
N SER A 100 -15.42 11.96 -28.76
CA SER A 100 -15.62 13.21 -29.49
C SER A 100 -16.66 14.04 -28.75
N SER A 101 -16.47 15.36 -28.67
CA SER A 101 -17.34 16.30 -27.97
C SER A 101 -18.80 16.33 -28.47
N SER A 102 -19.13 15.56 -29.52
CA SER A 102 -20.44 15.49 -30.15
C SER A 102 -21.31 14.28 -29.78
N ASP A 103 -20.78 13.25 -29.12
CA ASP A 103 -21.56 12.06 -28.73
C ASP A 103 -21.68 11.95 -27.20
N ALA A 104 -22.73 12.55 -26.65
CA ALA A 104 -22.99 12.67 -25.21
C ALA A 104 -23.44 11.36 -24.51
N SER A 105 -22.97 10.18 -24.93
CA SER A 105 -23.38 8.90 -24.34
C SER A 105 -22.23 7.92 -24.10
N SER A 106 -21.98 7.61 -22.83
CA SER A 106 -21.19 6.48 -22.30
C SER A 106 -19.69 6.46 -22.66
N CYS A 107 -18.95 7.48 -22.22
CA CYS A 107 -17.57 7.66 -22.66
C CYS A 107 -16.51 7.11 -21.69
N SER A 108 -16.88 6.89 -20.42
CA SER A 108 -15.94 6.38 -19.43
C SER A 108 -16.51 5.25 -18.59
N LYS A 109 -15.60 4.42 -18.08
CA LYS A 109 -15.93 3.21 -17.34
C LYS A 109 -15.08 3.06 -16.09
N ARG A 110 -15.65 2.44 -15.06
CA ARG A 110 -14.92 1.89 -13.91
C ARG A 110 -15.28 0.42 -13.74
N PHE A 111 -14.32 -0.33 -13.21
CA PHE A 111 -14.46 -1.76 -12.99
C PHE A 111 -14.14 -2.09 -11.53
N SER A 112 -14.89 -3.01 -10.94
CA SER A 112 -14.62 -3.60 -9.63
C SER A 112 -15.03 -5.07 -9.63
N VAL A 113 -14.54 -5.87 -8.68
CA VAL A 113 -14.87 -7.30 -8.57
C VAL A 113 -15.36 -7.68 -7.18
N GLY A 114 -16.02 -8.83 -7.06
CA GLY A 114 -16.41 -9.42 -5.79
C GLY A 114 -16.91 -10.85 -5.92
N GLY A 115 -17.41 -11.44 -4.83
CA GLY A 115 -17.90 -12.83 -4.81
C GLY A 115 -16.79 -13.87 -4.89
N LEU A 116 -15.68 -13.63 -4.20
CA LEU A 116 -14.43 -14.38 -4.33
C LEU A 116 -14.13 -15.33 -3.14
N GLY A 117 -15.04 -15.41 -2.17
CA GLY A 117 -14.91 -16.12 -0.89
C GLY A 117 -15.08 -17.65 -0.94
N GLY A 118 -15.42 -18.23 -2.09
CA GLY A 118 -15.57 -19.68 -2.22
C GLY A 118 -14.23 -20.38 -2.34
N SER A 119 -13.75 -21.07 -1.28
CA SER A 119 -12.61 -22.01 -1.22
C SER A 119 -11.42 -21.78 -2.18
N ARG A 120 -11.16 -20.53 -2.55
CA ARG A 120 -9.90 -20.02 -3.04
C ARG A 120 -9.34 -19.30 -1.83
N SER A 121 -8.30 -19.87 -1.22
CA SER A 121 -7.58 -19.17 -0.16
C SER A 121 -7.21 -17.80 -0.72
N MET A 122 -7.64 -16.71 -0.08
CA MET A 122 -7.10 -15.38 -0.36
C MET A 122 -5.63 -15.43 0.03
N ALA A 123 -4.80 -15.87 -0.89
CA ALA A 123 -3.36 -15.90 -0.71
C ALA A 123 -2.86 -14.50 -1.06
N SER A 124 -2.20 -13.83 -0.12
CA SER A 124 -1.59 -12.55 -0.39
C SER A 124 -0.30 -12.78 -1.18
N LYS A 125 -0.09 -12.00 -2.23
CA LYS A 125 1.20 -11.97 -2.94
C LYS A 125 2.09 -10.96 -2.25
N ALA A 126 3.21 -11.43 -1.74
CA ALA A 126 4.29 -10.60 -1.22
C ALA A 126 5.39 -10.47 -2.27
N VAL A 127 5.65 -9.24 -2.69
CA VAL A 127 6.80 -8.89 -3.53
C VAL A 127 7.90 -8.37 -2.62
N MET A 128 9.04 -9.04 -2.60
CA MET A 128 10.24 -8.65 -1.87
C MET A 128 11.11 -7.82 -2.81
N VAL A 129 11.48 -6.63 -2.38
CA VAL A 129 12.27 -5.67 -3.14
C VAL A 129 13.65 -5.56 -2.52
N TYR A 130 14.67 -5.62 -3.36
CA TYR A 130 16.09 -5.56 -3.01
C TYR A 130 16.78 -4.44 -3.80
N ASP A 131 17.81 -3.85 -3.21
CA ASP A 131 18.70 -2.86 -3.83
C ASP A 131 19.89 -3.51 -4.57
N ASP A 132 20.10 -4.81 -4.37
CA ASP A 132 21.12 -5.61 -5.05
C ASP A 132 20.54 -6.79 -5.83
N ASN A 133 21.38 -7.38 -6.69
CA ASN A 133 21.03 -8.48 -7.57
C ASN A 133 21.31 -9.87 -6.95
N TYR A 134 21.63 -9.94 -5.66
CA TYR A 134 21.89 -11.18 -4.95
C TYR A 134 20.62 -11.66 -4.23
N CYS A 135 19.79 -10.72 -3.74
CA CYS A 135 18.56 -11.03 -3.01
C CYS A 135 18.79 -11.91 -1.75
N ASP A 136 20.00 -11.84 -1.18
CA ASP A 136 20.42 -12.64 -0.02
C ASP A 136 20.29 -11.89 1.31
N GLU A 137 20.32 -10.56 1.28
CA GLU A 137 20.06 -9.72 2.44
C GLU A 137 18.55 -9.61 2.74
N PRO A 138 18.12 -9.12 3.92
CA PRO A 138 16.72 -8.74 4.11
C PRO A 138 16.21 -7.86 2.95
N PRO A 139 14.95 -7.91 2.55
CA PRO A 139 14.46 -6.95 1.56
C PRO A 139 14.51 -5.51 2.12
N VAL A 140 14.63 -4.52 1.23
CA VAL A 140 14.50 -3.09 1.60
C VAL A 140 13.03 -2.73 1.78
N GLN A 141 12.16 -3.40 1.03
CA GLN A 141 10.72 -3.22 1.08
C GLN A 141 10.01 -4.53 0.74
N LEU A 142 8.87 -4.79 1.35
CA LEU A 142 7.98 -5.89 1.00
C LEU A 142 6.57 -5.37 0.75
N VAL A 143 6.06 -5.57 -0.45
CA VAL A 143 4.75 -5.09 -0.89
C VAL A 143 3.78 -6.26 -0.93
N VAL A 144 2.76 -6.20 -0.09
CA VAL A 144 1.72 -7.23 0.01
C VAL A 144 0.45 -6.73 -0.64
N THR A 145 -0.03 -7.50 -1.61
CA THR A 145 -1.33 -7.30 -2.23
C THR A 145 -2.19 -8.53 -2.04
N ASN A 146 -3.47 -8.31 -1.77
CA ASN A 146 -4.41 -9.41 -1.71
C ASN A 146 -4.69 -9.90 -3.13
N GLN A 147 -4.52 -11.21 -3.34
CA GLN A 147 -4.80 -11.84 -4.62
C GLN A 147 -5.79 -12.98 -4.44
N MET A 148 -6.54 -13.25 -5.50
CA MET A 148 -7.57 -14.29 -5.49
C MET A 148 -7.00 -15.70 -5.51
N ALA A 149 -5.82 -15.86 -6.09
CA ALA A 149 -4.99 -17.03 -5.98
C ALA A 149 -3.56 -16.56 -6.24
N CYS A 150 -2.63 -17.13 -5.51
CA CYS A 150 -1.23 -16.85 -5.71
C CYS A 150 -0.51 -18.18 -5.92
N SER A 151 0.34 -18.25 -6.94
CA SER A 151 1.25 -19.36 -7.16
C SER A 151 2.68 -18.88 -6.99
N SER A 152 3.36 -19.36 -5.95
CA SER A 152 4.77 -19.04 -5.74
C SER A 152 5.60 -19.59 -6.90
N PRO A 153 6.65 -18.85 -7.33
CA PRO A 153 7.59 -19.39 -8.29
C PRO A 153 8.29 -20.62 -7.70
N VAL A 154 8.66 -21.56 -8.58
CA VAL A 154 9.32 -22.81 -8.17
C VAL A 154 10.71 -22.55 -7.56
N SER A 155 11.32 -21.42 -7.89
CA SER A 155 12.60 -20.95 -7.37
C SER A 155 12.65 -19.42 -7.38
N PRO A 156 13.33 -18.78 -6.41
CA PRO A 156 13.55 -17.34 -6.40
C PRO A 156 14.30 -16.92 -7.67
N THR A 157 13.84 -15.87 -8.35
CA THR A 157 14.44 -15.44 -9.62
C THR A 157 15.31 -14.19 -9.48
N CYS A 158 15.14 -13.39 -8.42
CA CYS A 158 15.83 -12.11 -8.21
C CYS A 158 15.89 -11.27 -9.51
N SER A 159 14.71 -10.92 -10.02
CA SER A 159 14.59 -10.31 -11.35
C SER A 159 14.79 -8.81 -11.29
N ALA A 160 15.59 -8.26 -12.20
CA ALA A 160 15.78 -6.82 -12.31
C ALA A 160 14.52 -6.15 -12.87
N THR A 161 13.97 -5.20 -12.12
CA THR A 161 12.83 -4.37 -12.51
C THR A 161 13.26 -2.90 -12.55
N SER A 162 13.05 -2.24 -13.69
CA SER A 162 13.31 -0.80 -13.82
C SER A 162 12.09 0.00 -13.39
N THR A 163 12.21 0.77 -12.31
CA THR A 163 11.17 1.65 -11.78
C THR A 163 11.59 3.10 -11.98
N GLY A 164 11.18 3.68 -13.10
CA GLY A 164 11.61 5.02 -13.51
C GLY A 164 13.10 5.07 -13.82
N ALA A 165 13.86 5.87 -13.07
CA ALA A 165 15.31 6.01 -13.22
C ALA A 165 16.12 5.02 -12.35
N ASN A 166 15.45 4.25 -11.48
CA ASN A 166 16.09 3.30 -10.58
C ASN A 166 15.92 1.87 -11.08
N THR A 167 16.87 1.00 -10.73
CA THR A 167 16.74 -0.45 -10.93
C THR A 167 16.69 -1.08 -9.56
N VAL A 168 15.64 -1.86 -9.32
CA VAL A 168 15.49 -2.70 -8.13
C VAL A 168 15.46 -4.16 -8.57
N TYR A 169 15.61 -5.06 -7.61
CA TYR A 169 15.49 -6.49 -7.85
C TYR A 169 14.34 -7.03 -7.04
N GLU A 170 13.53 -7.87 -7.68
CA GLU A 170 12.29 -8.35 -7.10
C GLU A 170 12.25 -9.87 -7.10
N ASP A 171 11.72 -10.41 -6.02
CA ASP A 171 11.22 -11.78 -5.95
C ASP A 171 9.81 -11.75 -5.36
N TYR A 172 9.03 -12.81 -5.54
CA TYR A 172 7.70 -12.86 -4.95
C TYR A 172 7.32 -14.25 -4.47
N THR A 173 6.45 -14.29 -3.47
CA THR A 173 5.84 -15.52 -2.99
C THR A 173 4.45 -15.25 -2.45
N CYS A 174 3.71 -16.34 -2.27
CA CYS A 174 2.40 -16.33 -1.65
C CYS A 174 2.55 -16.51 -0.15
N ILE A 175 1.79 -15.73 0.61
CA ILE A 175 1.81 -15.71 2.06
C ILE A 175 0.38 -15.70 2.59
N ASP A 176 0.21 -16.25 3.78
CA ASP A 176 -1.07 -16.22 4.51
C ASP A 176 -1.02 -15.22 5.69
N ASP A 177 0.17 -14.83 6.12
CA ASP A 177 0.40 -13.95 7.27
C ASP A 177 1.58 -13.00 7.00
N VAL A 178 1.28 -11.70 6.94
CA VAL A 178 2.26 -10.63 6.68
C VAL A 178 3.27 -10.50 7.82
N ALA A 179 2.82 -10.59 9.08
CA ALA A 179 3.68 -10.39 10.23
C ALA A 179 4.65 -11.55 10.41
N ALA A 180 4.17 -12.79 10.25
CA ALA A 180 5.01 -13.98 10.30
C ALA A 180 6.03 -14.00 9.16
N PHE A 181 5.61 -13.64 7.94
CA PHE A 181 6.51 -13.60 6.79
C PHE A 181 7.55 -12.47 6.89
N ALA A 182 7.14 -11.28 7.35
CA ALA A 182 8.07 -10.19 7.63
C ALA A 182 9.11 -10.58 8.69
N ALA A 183 8.69 -11.20 9.79
CA ALA A 183 9.61 -11.66 10.82
C ALA A 183 10.63 -12.68 10.28
N PHE A 184 10.21 -13.56 9.36
CA PHE A 184 11.10 -14.50 8.70
C PHE A 184 12.11 -13.82 7.77
N GLN A 185 11.65 -12.92 6.88
CA GLN A 185 12.53 -12.28 5.88
C GLN A 185 13.46 -11.21 6.44
N PHE A 186 13.01 -10.46 7.45
CA PHE A 186 13.85 -9.45 8.07
C PHE A 186 14.71 -10.03 9.20
N GLY A 187 14.29 -11.14 9.81
CA GLY A 187 15.02 -11.76 10.91
C GLY A 187 15.25 -10.78 12.07
N ASN A 188 16.52 -10.40 12.28
CA ASN A 188 16.89 -9.41 13.29
C ASN A 188 16.93 -7.97 12.76
N ALA A 189 16.83 -7.74 11.45
CA ALA A 189 16.82 -6.40 10.89
C ALA A 189 15.55 -5.66 11.35
N PRO A 190 15.67 -4.37 11.73
CA PRO A 190 14.51 -3.60 12.13
C PRO A 190 13.56 -3.37 10.94
N TYR A 191 12.26 -3.45 11.16
CA TYR A 191 11.25 -3.22 10.13
C TYR A 191 9.95 -2.61 10.68
N LEU A 192 9.22 -1.94 9.78
CA LEU A 192 7.91 -1.36 10.03
C LEU A 192 6.89 -1.92 9.02
N ILE A 193 5.91 -2.66 9.51
CA ILE A 193 4.71 -3.07 8.78
C ILE A 193 3.71 -1.92 8.82
N VAL A 194 3.24 -1.51 7.65
CA VAL A 194 2.17 -0.54 7.44
C VAL A 194 1.03 -1.22 6.72
N GLU A 195 -0.05 -1.51 7.42
CA GLU A 195 -1.27 -2.05 6.85
C GLU A 195 -2.18 -0.91 6.41
N ASN A 196 -2.54 -0.89 5.13
CA ASN A 196 -3.42 0.09 4.54
C ASN A 196 -4.85 -0.45 4.53
N PHE A 197 -5.80 0.38 4.96
CA PHE A 197 -7.22 0.07 4.97
C PHE A 197 -7.99 1.02 4.03
N VAL A 198 -9.19 0.63 3.63
CA VAL A 198 -10.05 1.46 2.80
C VAL A 198 -10.44 2.73 3.57
N ASN A 199 -10.28 3.89 2.93
CA ASN A 199 -10.63 5.17 3.53
C ASN A 199 -12.10 5.21 3.96
N GLY A 200 -12.38 5.77 5.13
CA GLY A 200 -13.73 5.85 5.70
C GLY A 200 -14.18 4.61 6.47
N THR A 201 -13.43 3.49 6.42
CA THR A 201 -13.76 2.27 7.18
C THR A 201 -13.21 2.25 8.61
N LYS A 202 -12.34 3.22 8.96
CA LYS A 202 -11.64 3.29 10.27
C LYS A 202 -10.91 1.98 10.59
N CYS A 203 -10.07 1.54 9.66
CA CYS A 203 -9.36 0.26 9.73
C CYS A 203 -10.29 -0.98 9.79
N GLY A 204 -11.43 -0.93 9.10
CA GLY A 204 -12.40 -2.03 9.04
C GLY A 204 -12.17 -2.99 7.87
N THR A 205 -11.66 -2.49 6.74
CA THR A 205 -11.42 -3.28 5.51
C THR A 205 -9.99 -3.11 5.04
N GLN A 206 -9.18 -4.17 5.13
CA GLN A 206 -7.77 -4.13 4.75
C GLN A 206 -7.62 -4.16 3.22
N GLN A 207 -6.81 -3.24 2.69
CA GLN A 207 -6.56 -3.07 1.27
C GLN A 207 -5.23 -3.70 0.85
N SER A 208 -4.15 -3.38 1.57
CA SER A 208 -2.80 -3.85 1.27
C SER A 208 -1.91 -3.76 2.52
N ALA A 209 -0.70 -4.27 2.45
CA ALA A 209 0.33 -3.97 3.45
C ALA A 209 1.66 -3.71 2.77
N VAL A 210 2.47 -2.84 3.38
CA VAL A 210 3.84 -2.59 2.96
C VAL A 210 4.73 -2.69 4.19
N VAL A 211 5.80 -3.46 4.09
CA VAL A 211 6.82 -3.58 5.13
C VAL A 211 8.06 -2.86 4.66
N TYR A 212 8.56 -1.97 5.51
CA TYR A 212 9.73 -1.16 5.22
C TYR A 212 10.89 -1.57 6.13
N ARG A 213 12.09 -1.67 5.57
CA ARG A 213 13.31 -1.77 6.37
C ARG A 213 13.50 -0.48 7.18
N ALA A 214 13.84 -0.62 8.46
CA ALA A 214 13.85 0.48 9.43
C ALA A 214 15.20 0.64 10.13
N ASP A 215 16.29 0.62 9.37
CA ASP A 215 17.68 0.72 9.82
C ASP A 215 18.33 2.08 9.51
N GLU A 216 17.51 3.12 9.30
CA GLU A 216 17.93 4.48 8.93
C GLU A 216 18.59 4.62 7.54
N GLY A 217 18.67 3.52 6.77
CA GLY A 217 19.12 3.51 5.38
C GLY A 217 18.18 4.28 4.45
N CYS A 218 18.75 4.82 3.37
CA CYS A 218 18.02 5.51 2.31
C CYS A 218 17.59 4.49 1.25
N TYR A 219 16.28 4.27 1.12
CA TYR A 219 15.74 3.27 0.21
C TYR A 219 14.71 3.84 -0.74
N TYR A 220 14.67 3.30 -1.95
CA TYR A 220 13.66 3.64 -2.94
C TYR A 220 12.33 2.96 -2.61
N ASN A 221 11.22 3.70 -2.68
CA ASN A 221 9.88 3.17 -2.52
C ASN A 221 9.29 2.81 -3.89
N VAL A 222 9.08 1.52 -4.15
CA VAL A 222 8.52 1.08 -5.45
C VAL A 222 7.03 1.39 -5.60
N VAL A 223 6.34 1.74 -4.51
CA VAL A 223 4.88 1.97 -4.52
C VAL A 223 4.53 3.33 -5.10
N ASP A 224 5.26 4.38 -4.71
CA ASP A 224 4.96 5.77 -5.10
C ASP A 224 6.13 6.48 -5.79
N GLY A 225 7.27 5.81 -5.95
CA GLY A 225 8.46 6.33 -6.60
C GLY A 225 9.26 7.34 -5.79
N THR A 226 8.93 7.53 -4.51
CA THR A 226 9.70 8.35 -3.57
C THR A 226 10.87 7.54 -3.00
N SER A 227 11.62 8.13 -2.08
CA SER A 227 12.57 7.40 -1.23
C SER A 227 12.23 7.63 0.23
N PHE A 228 12.66 6.73 1.10
CA PHE A 228 12.30 6.77 2.50
C PHE A 228 13.49 6.46 3.40
N ARG A 229 13.41 6.99 4.63
CA ARG A 229 14.23 6.59 5.78
C ARG A 229 13.32 6.43 6.98
N ILE A 230 13.54 5.41 7.78
CA ILE A 230 12.76 5.17 9.00
C ILE A 230 13.70 5.18 10.19
N PHE A 231 13.39 6.06 11.14
CA PHE A 231 14.16 6.29 12.35
C PHE A 231 13.35 5.81 13.56
N PRO A 232 13.75 4.72 14.21
CA PRO A 232 13.20 4.36 15.51
C PRO A 232 13.72 5.31 16.58
N ASN A 233 12.81 5.83 17.39
CA ASN A 233 13.12 6.82 18.42
C ASN A 233 13.11 6.19 19.81
N VAL A 234 13.84 6.83 20.73
CA VAL A 234 13.75 6.53 22.16
C VAL A 234 12.31 6.77 22.64
N GLY A 235 11.76 5.81 23.40
CA GLY A 235 10.36 5.86 23.86
C GLY A 235 9.39 5.11 22.96
N GLY A 236 9.88 4.38 21.94
CA GLY A 236 9.08 3.45 21.15
C GLY A 236 8.22 4.12 20.07
N SER A 237 8.50 5.38 19.72
CA SER A 237 7.95 6.03 18.52
C SER A 237 8.84 5.78 17.31
N VAL A 238 8.30 6.01 16.12
CA VAL A 238 9.02 5.87 14.84
C VAL A 238 8.80 7.13 14.01
N THR A 239 9.87 7.66 13.42
CA THR A 239 9.81 8.77 12.46
C THR A 239 10.03 8.21 11.06
N ILE A 240 9.11 8.50 10.16
CA ILE A 240 9.19 8.18 8.74
C ILE A 240 9.54 9.47 8.02
N ALA A 241 10.62 9.47 7.26
CA ALA A 241 10.99 10.55 6.37
C ALA A 241 10.79 10.09 4.93
N THR A 242 10.02 10.86 4.16
CA THR A 242 9.74 10.61 2.75
C THR A 242 10.39 11.69 1.91
N TYR A 243 11.09 11.29 0.86
CA TYR A 243 11.93 12.13 0.02
C TYR A 243 11.46 12.04 -1.44
N PRO A 244 11.29 13.16 -2.15
CA PRO A 244 10.87 13.15 -3.56
C PRO A 244 11.96 12.60 -4.50
N THR A 245 13.22 12.55 -4.05
CA THR A 245 14.37 12.09 -4.84
C THR A 245 15.12 10.96 -4.15
N SER A 246 15.84 10.14 -4.94
CA SER A 246 16.67 9.03 -4.44
C SER A 246 17.94 9.46 -3.70
N SER A 247 18.14 10.77 -3.53
CA SER A 247 19.29 11.32 -2.80
C SER A 247 19.11 11.33 -1.28
N CYS A 248 17.88 11.11 -0.80
CA CYS A 248 17.48 11.30 0.60
C CYS A 248 18.01 12.61 1.22
N ASN A 249 17.85 13.71 0.48
CA ASN A 249 18.22 15.03 0.95
C ASN A 249 17.21 15.55 1.98
N ASP A 250 17.66 15.76 3.23
CA ASP A 250 16.81 16.20 4.34
C ASP A 250 16.13 17.57 4.12
N TYR A 251 16.63 18.40 3.21
CA TYR A 251 15.97 19.67 2.84
C TYR A 251 14.64 19.47 2.08
N GLU A 252 14.45 18.31 1.47
CA GLU A 252 13.27 17.97 0.66
C GLU A 252 12.35 16.97 1.37
N ALA A 253 12.71 16.57 2.59
CA ALA A 253 12.03 15.52 3.33
C ALA A 253 10.73 15.99 3.96
N ASP A 254 9.68 15.17 3.83
CA ASP A 254 8.49 15.25 4.66
C ASP A 254 8.60 14.26 5.82
N TYR A 255 8.29 14.70 7.04
CA TYR A 255 8.48 13.91 8.25
C TYR A 255 7.16 13.62 8.94
N VAL A 256 6.91 12.34 9.22
CA VAL A 256 5.77 11.87 10.01
C VAL A 256 6.29 11.11 11.21
N THR A 257 5.94 11.56 12.42
CA THR A 257 6.24 10.83 13.66
C THR A 257 5.02 10.06 14.14
N VAL A 258 5.15 8.74 14.22
CA VAL A 258 4.14 7.82 14.76
C VAL A 258 4.48 7.55 16.22
N GLY A 259 3.61 8.00 17.12
CA GLY A 259 3.77 7.80 18.56
C GLY A 259 3.54 6.34 18.99
N ALA A 260 4.17 5.93 20.09
CA ALA A 260 4.10 4.56 20.63
C ALA A 260 2.67 4.03 20.87
N LYS A 261 1.68 4.91 21.06
CA LYS A 261 0.26 4.52 21.20
C LYS A 261 -0.33 3.86 19.94
N TYR A 262 0.26 4.10 18.77
CA TYR A 262 -0.20 3.57 17.47
C TYR A 262 0.68 2.43 16.94
N LEU A 263 1.78 2.13 17.62
CA LEU A 263 2.74 1.12 17.18
C LEU A 263 2.53 -0.14 17.98
N ASN A 264 2.39 -1.27 17.30
CA ASN A 264 2.13 -2.57 17.92
C ASN A 264 0.82 -2.59 18.73
N THR A 265 -0.15 -1.77 18.32
CA THR A 265 -1.51 -1.71 18.88
C THR A 265 -2.53 -1.84 17.75
N ASP A 266 -3.78 -2.16 18.08
CA ASP A 266 -4.88 -2.20 17.10
C ASP A 266 -5.45 -0.80 16.76
N GLU A 267 -4.79 0.26 17.25
CA GLU A 267 -5.22 1.64 17.08
C GLU A 267 -5.03 2.11 15.63
N CYS A 268 -6.08 2.72 15.08
CA CYS A 268 -6.10 3.16 13.70
C CYS A 268 -5.46 4.55 13.56
N PHE A 269 -4.25 4.62 13.02
CA PHE A 269 -3.55 5.87 12.76
C PHE A 269 -4.15 6.56 11.52
N ASN A 270 -4.45 7.86 11.65
CA ASN A 270 -5.11 8.68 10.62
C ASN A 270 -6.39 8.07 10.01
N GLY A 271 -7.05 7.13 10.71
CA GLY A 271 -8.28 6.49 10.25
C GLY A 271 -8.12 5.46 9.13
N MET A 272 -6.89 5.15 8.71
CA MET A 272 -6.63 4.31 7.54
C MET A 272 -5.44 3.35 7.70
N LEU A 273 -4.59 3.53 8.72
CA LEU A 273 -3.35 2.76 8.87
C LEU A 273 -3.32 2.00 10.19
N ARG A 274 -2.83 0.76 10.17
CA ARG A 274 -2.29 0.07 11.35
C ARG A 274 -0.81 -0.16 11.18
N LEU A 275 -0.05 0.02 12.27
CA LEU A 275 1.40 -0.03 12.23
C LEU A 275 1.95 -1.03 13.25
N HIS A 276 2.79 -1.94 12.77
CA HIS A 276 3.51 -2.90 13.60
C HIS A 276 5.02 -2.76 13.35
N ALA A 277 5.79 -2.55 14.40
CA ALA A 277 7.22 -2.30 14.33
C ALA A 277 8.00 -3.32 15.15
N ASN A 278 9.02 -3.89 14.54
CA ASN A 278 10.03 -4.70 15.22
C ASN A 278 11.38 -3.97 15.11
N MET A 279 11.84 -3.42 16.24
CA MET A 279 13.10 -2.65 16.31
C MET A 279 14.18 -3.40 17.11
N THR A 280 14.04 -4.71 17.30
CA THR A 280 14.91 -5.50 18.17
C THR A 280 16.37 -5.55 17.70
N GLY A 281 16.64 -5.45 16.40
CA GLY A 281 18.00 -5.38 15.84
C GLY A 281 18.83 -4.20 16.32
N LEU A 282 18.18 -3.07 16.66
CA LEU A 282 18.84 -1.85 17.12
C LEU A 282 19.05 -1.82 18.64
N LEU A 283 18.48 -2.79 19.36
CA LEU A 283 18.62 -2.96 20.81
C LEU A 283 19.74 -3.91 21.21
N SER A 284 20.58 -4.35 20.26
CA SER A 284 21.86 -4.95 20.62
C SER A 284 22.63 -3.93 21.45
N PRO A 285 23.08 -4.26 22.68
CA PRO A 285 23.92 -3.36 23.42
C PRO A 285 25.16 -3.16 22.57
N VAL A 286 25.29 -1.95 22.00
CA VAL A 286 26.55 -1.47 21.47
C VAL A 286 27.58 -1.92 22.49
N LYS A 287 28.52 -2.75 22.04
CA LYS A 287 29.74 -3.01 22.79
C LYS A 287 30.33 -1.62 22.96
N GLN A 288 30.05 -0.98 24.10
CA GLN A 288 30.46 0.36 24.43
C GLN A 288 31.98 0.31 24.34
N THR A 289 32.49 0.76 23.21
CA THR A 289 33.84 1.29 23.19
C THR A 289 33.71 2.55 24.03
N PRO A 290 34.39 2.65 25.18
CA PRO A 290 34.18 3.74 26.12
C PRO A 290 34.65 5.05 25.47
N SER A 291 33.74 5.71 24.75
CA SER A 291 33.86 7.12 24.42
C SER A 291 33.33 7.87 25.64
N THR A 292 34.27 8.24 26.50
CA THR A 292 34.19 9.33 27.49
C THR A 292 32.78 9.79 27.83
N GLU A 293 32.31 9.28 28.98
CA GLU A 293 31.32 9.84 29.88
C GLU A 293 31.21 11.38 29.76
N ILE A 294 30.30 11.87 28.92
CA ILE A 294 29.86 13.26 28.98
C ILE A 294 28.81 13.31 30.08
N ASP A 295 29.30 13.71 31.24
CA ASP A 295 28.58 13.96 32.48
C ASP A 295 27.24 14.67 32.22
N TYR A 296 26.15 13.97 32.57
CA TYR A 296 24.78 14.46 32.48
C TYR A 296 24.55 15.74 33.32
N LYS A 297 25.49 16.14 34.18
CA LYS A 297 25.47 17.45 34.86
C LYS A 297 25.81 18.65 33.97
N ALA A 298 26.54 18.46 32.86
CA ALA A 298 26.93 19.59 32.01
C ALA A 298 25.79 20.12 31.11
N ARG A 299 24.71 19.33 30.93
CA ARG A 299 23.62 19.68 30.01
C ARG A 299 22.53 20.56 30.63
N GLU A 300 22.39 20.57 31.95
CA GLU A 300 21.46 21.48 32.64
C GLU A 300 22.04 22.90 32.84
N GLU A 301 23.36 23.04 33.04
CA GLU A 301 23.98 24.36 33.27
C GLU A 301 24.09 25.24 32.01
N ILE A 302 24.00 24.66 30.80
CA ILE A 302 24.08 25.43 29.54
C ILE A 302 22.73 26.08 29.19
N MET A 303 21.59 25.52 29.64
CA MET A 303 20.27 26.07 29.30
C MET A 303 19.78 27.16 30.27
N PHE A 304 20.30 27.21 31.50
CA PHE A 304 19.90 28.20 32.51
C PHE A 304 21.09 28.60 33.39
N PRO A 305 21.88 29.63 33.00
CA PRO A 305 23.01 30.05 33.83
C PRO A 305 22.52 30.66 35.16
N GLY A 306 23.18 30.30 36.27
CA GLY A 306 22.73 30.57 37.65
C GLY A 306 22.52 32.04 38.04
N TRP A 307 23.04 32.99 37.27
CA TRP A 307 22.81 34.43 37.50
C TRP A 307 21.37 34.88 37.21
N LEU A 308 20.57 34.05 36.52
CA LEU A 308 19.17 34.36 36.21
C LEU A 308 18.24 34.22 37.43
N TRP A 309 18.71 33.58 38.51
CA TRP A 309 17.91 33.28 39.71
C TRP A 309 18.40 33.98 40.99
N GLU A 310 19.43 34.82 40.92
CA GLU A 310 19.87 35.60 42.07
C GLU A 310 19.01 36.86 42.26
N PRO A 311 18.32 37.06 43.40
CA PRO A 311 17.61 38.29 43.67
C PRO A 311 18.62 39.43 43.86
N ALA A 312 18.56 40.45 43.01
CA ALA A 312 19.41 41.63 43.11
C ALA A 312 19.28 42.28 44.52
N PRO A 313 20.37 42.51 45.26
CA PRO A 313 20.31 43.25 46.51
C PRO A 313 19.98 44.72 46.23
N ARG A 314 19.03 45.26 46.99
CA ARG A 314 18.61 46.67 46.95
C ARG A 314 19.83 47.58 47.14
N ARG A 315 20.14 48.43 46.17
CA ARG A 315 21.10 49.53 46.36
C ARG A 315 20.40 50.64 47.16
N VAL A 316 20.84 50.86 48.39
CA VAL A 316 20.55 52.08 49.15
C VAL A 316 21.59 53.12 48.72
N PHE A 317 21.12 54.29 48.32
CA PHE A 317 21.98 55.47 48.16
C PHE A 317 22.26 56.05 49.55
N GLU A 318 23.51 56.06 49.98
CA GLU A 318 23.96 56.92 51.08
C GLU A 318 24.82 58.05 50.50
N SER A 319 24.43 59.26 50.87
CA SER A 319 25.09 60.52 50.53
C SER A 319 26.25 60.80 51.48
N SER A 320 27.36 61.27 50.93
CA SER A 320 28.35 62.11 51.63
C SER A 320 29.02 63.04 50.63
#